data_AF-A0A1T0AAY2-F1
#
_entry.id   AF-A0A1T0AAY2-F1
#
_cell.length_a   1.000
_cell.length_b   1.000
_cell.length_c   1.000
_cell.angle_alpha   90.00
_cell.angle_beta   90.00
_cell.angle_gamma   90.00
#
_symmetry.space_group_name_H-M   'P 1'
#
loop_
_entity.id
_entity.type
_entity.pdbx_description
1 polymer ?
#
loop_
_entity_poly.entity_id
_entity_poly.type
_entity_poly.pdbx_seq_one_letter_code
_entity_poly.pdbx_strand_id
1 'polypeptide(L)'
;MPDIYIEKSHQFDLNTARTQAKQWLAAAQSEFGVEADYQQGANSDTATIKKAGVTGRATLDADKIVFEADLAFFAKPLKSMIQSGIQDGLDRYFG
;
A
#
# COMPACT_ATOMS: atom_id res chain seq x y z
N MET A 1 13.34 9.01 -4.90
CA MET A 1 13.58 7.69 -4.28
C MET A 1 12.80 7.72 -2.98
N PRO A 2 11.78 6.86 -2.82
CA PRO A 2 10.89 6.95 -1.68
C PRO A 2 11.63 6.56 -0.40
N ASP A 3 11.18 7.09 0.74
CA ASP A 3 11.72 6.68 2.04
C ASP A 3 11.40 5.18 2.31
N ILE A 4 10.27 4.67 1.82
CA ILE A 4 9.86 3.27 1.89
C ILE A 4 9.53 2.74 0.48
N TYR A 5 10.07 1.58 0.13
CA TYR A 5 9.71 0.82 -1.08
C TYR A 5 9.50 -0.65 -0.69
N ILE A 6 8.34 -1.20 -1.04
CA ILE A 6 8.00 -2.60 -0.81
C ILE A 6 7.38 -3.15 -2.09
N GLU A 7 7.84 -4.30 -2.53
CA GLU A 7 7.28 -5.03 -3.67
C GLU A 7 6.89 -6.43 -3.21
N LYS A 8 5.65 -6.83 -3.53
CA LYS A 8 5.10 -8.13 -3.17
C LYS A 8 4.46 -8.75 -4.41
N SER A 9 5.03 -9.87 -4.85
CA SER A 9 4.44 -10.69 -5.91
C SER A 9 3.27 -11.51 -5.37
N HIS A 10 2.27 -11.75 -6.21
CA HIS A 10 1.11 -12.58 -5.92
C HIS A 10 0.74 -13.45 -7.13
N GLN A 11 -0.10 -14.47 -6.91
CA GLN A 11 -0.57 -15.37 -7.97
C GLN A 11 -2.07 -15.20 -8.28
N PHE A 12 -2.68 -14.10 -7.82
CA PHE A 12 -4.08 -13.79 -8.07
C PHE A 12 -4.35 -13.33 -9.50
N ASP A 13 -5.54 -13.60 -10.00
CA ASP A 13 -6.08 -12.86 -11.12
C ASP A 13 -6.33 -11.39 -10.73
N LEU A 14 -6.39 -10.49 -11.72
CA LEU A 14 -6.52 -9.05 -11.49
C LEU A 14 -7.78 -8.67 -10.68
N ASN A 15 -8.88 -9.41 -10.81
CA ASN A 15 -10.11 -9.11 -10.08
C ASN A 15 -10.03 -9.53 -8.61
N THR A 16 -9.41 -10.67 -8.34
CA THR A 16 -9.08 -11.09 -6.97
C THR A 16 -8.08 -10.13 -6.34
N ALA A 17 -7.02 -9.75 -7.06
CA ALA A 17 -6.02 -8.80 -6.60
C ALA A 17 -6.64 -7.42 -6.26
N ARG A 18 -7.58 -6.93 -7.08
CA ARG A 18 -8.39 -5.72 -6.81
C ARG A 18 -9.16 -5.81 -5.51
N THR A 19 -9.77 -6.95 -5.25
CA THR A 19 -10.55 -7.18 -4.04
C THR A 19 -9.64 -7.14 -2.82
N GLN A 20 -8.49 -7.81 -2.88
CA GLN A 20 -7.48 -7.78 -1.81
C GLN A 20 -6.94 -6.36 -1.57
N ALA A 21 -6.63 -5.61 -2.63
CA ALA A 21 -6.17 -4.22 -2.51
C ALA A 21 -7.21 -3.33 -1.79
N LYS A 22 -8.49 -3.43 -2.16
CA LYS A 22 -9.56 -2.68 -1.51
C LYS A 22 -9.73 -3.06 -0.05
N GLN A 23 -9.64 -4.34 0.28
CA GLN A 23 -9.72 -4.81 1.67
C GLN A 23 -8.54 -4.33 2.51
N TRP A 24 -7.33 -4.40 1.96
CA TRP A 24 -6.13 -3.87 2.59
C TRP A 24 -6.22 -2.36 2.85
N LEU A 25 -6.68 -1.58 1.86
CA LEU A 25 -6.89 -0.15 2.03
C LEU A 25 -7.97 0.16 3.07
N ALA A 26 -9.09 -0.57 3.07
CA ALA A 26 -10.15 -0.40 4.06
C ALA A 26 -9.67 -0.73 5.49
N ALA A 27 -8.86 -1.78 5.66
CA ALA A 27 -8.22 -2.09 6.93
C ALA A 27 -7.26 -0.98 7.34
N ALA A 28 -6.44 -0.47 6.42
CA ALA A 28 -5.54 0.64 6.70
C ALA A 28 -6.29 1.92 7.13
N GLN A 29 -7.42 2.22 6.49
CA GLN A 29 -8.30 3.33 6.87
C GLN A 29 -8.86 3.13 8.28
N SER A 30 -9.35 1.93 8.60
CA SER A 30 -9.95 1.65 9.92
C SER A 30 -8.92 1.58 11.05
N GLU A 31 -7.77 0.97 10.82
CA GLU A 31 -6.76 0.73 11.87
C GLU A 31 -5.86 1.94 12.09
N PHE A 32 -5.50 2.64 11.02
CA PHE A 32 -4.54 3.74 11.08
C PHE A 32 -5.16 5.10 10.79
N GLY A 33 -6.43 5.19 10.39
CA GLY A 33 -7.07 6.47 10.06
C GLY A 33 -6.42 7.17 8.88
N VAL A 34 -5.93 6.41 7.90
CA VAL A 34 -5.38 6.99 6.66
C VAL A 34 -6.52 7.43 5.74
N GLU A 35 -6.25 8.38 4.88
CA GLU A 35 -7.06 8.64 3.68
C GLU A 35 -6.52 7.75 2.56
N ALA A 36 -7.42 7.13 1.79
CA ALA A 36 -7.02 6.35 0.62
C ALA A 36 -7.95 6.67 -0.55
N ASP A 37 -7.35 7.00 -1.70
CA ASP A 37 -8.02 7.17 -2.98
C ASP A 37 -7.58 6.05 -3.91
N TYR A 38 -8.54 5.29 -4.47
CA TYR A 38 -8.26 4.12 -5.29
C TYR A 38 -8.80 4.29 -6.70
N GLN A 39 -7.93 4.16 -7.69
CA GLN A 39 -8.20 4.36 -9.11
C GLN A 39 -7.93 3.05 -9.86
N GLN A 40 -8.98 2.49 -10.47
CA GLN A 40 -8.84 1.29 -11.30
C GLN A 40 -8.47 1.68 -12.72
N GLY A 41 -7.46 1.01 -13.27
CA GLY A 41 -7.08 1.13 -14.67
C GLY A 41 -7.46 -0.11 -15.48
N ALA A 42 -7.04 -0.15 -16.74
CA ALA A 42 -7.32 -1.30 -17.61
C ALA A 42 -6.50 -2.54 -17.21
N ASN A 43 -5.20 -2.34 -16.97
CA ASN A 43 -4.24 -3.42 -16.69
C ASN A 43 -3.55 -3.28 -15.33
N SER A 44 -3.66 -2.09 -14.73
CA SER A 44 -2.96 -1.69 -13.51
C SER A 44 -3.85 -0.75 -12.73
N ASP A 45 -3.91 -0.91 -11.42
CA ASP A 45 -4.64 0.00 -10.53
C ASP A 45 -3.67 0.78 -9.66
N THR A 46 -4.07 1.97 -9.24
CA THR A 46 -3.25 2.82 -8.38
C THR A 46 -4.04 3.30 -7.18
N ALA A 47 -3.41 3.30 -6.02
CA ALA A 47 -3.97 3.85 -4.79
C ALA A 47 -3.05 4.95 -4.26
N THR A 48 -3.60 6.08 -3.87
CA THR A 48 -2.88 7.12 -3.12
C THR A 48 -3.31 7.03 -1.66
N ILE A 49 -2.35 6.89 -0.75
CA ILE A 49 -2.60 6.83 0.70
C ILE A 49 -1.98 8.06 1.35
N LYS A 50 -2.72 8.75 2.21
CA LYS A 50 -2.25 9.95 2.92
C LYS A 50 -2.58 9.87 4.40
N LYS A 51 -1.60 10.22 5.22
CA LYS A 51 -1.75 10.43 6.66
C LYS A 51 -0.76 11.50 7.10
N ALA A 52 -1.01 12.14 8.24
CA ALA A 52 -0.09 13.12 8.80
C ALA A 52 1.34 12.55 8.88
N GLY A 53 2.23 13.04 8.00
CA GLY A 53 3.62 12.65 7.93
C GLY A 53 3.97 11.48 6.99
N VAL A 54 2.99 10.88 6.32
CA VAL A 54 3.19 9.77 5.37
C VAL A 54 2.38 10.03 4.10
N THR A 55 3.06 10.07 2.96
CA THR A 55 2.40 10.08 1.64
C THR A 55 2.80 8.81 0.90
N GLY A 56 1.86 7.90 0.75
CA GLY A 56 2.04 6.60 0.12
C GLY A 56 1.35 6.50 -1.24
N ARG A 57 1.87 5.62 -2.09
CA ARG A 57 1.29 5.20 -3.36
C ARG A 57 1.41 3.68 -3.47
N ALA A 58 0.30 3.01 -3.79
CA ALA A 58 0.30 1.62 -4.18
C ALA A 58 0.02 1.51 -5.69
N THR A 59 0.71 0.60 -6.37
CA THR A 59 0.43 0.22 -7.76
C THR A 59 0.22 -1.28 -7.78
N LEU A 60 -0.93 -1.72 -8.28
CA LEU A 60 -1.31 -3.11 -8.39
C LEU A 60 -1.34 -3.49 -9.87
N ASP A 61 -0.58 -4.51 -10.23
CA ASP A 61 -0.55 -5.11 -11.55
C ASP A 61 -1.04 -6.57 -11.49
N ALA A 62 -0.92 -7.30 -12.60
CA ALA A 62 -1.42 -8.67 -12.71
C ALA A 62 -0.69 -9.68 -11.81
N ASP A 63 0.57 -9.42 -11.47
CA ASP A 63 1.45 -10.37 -10.77
C ASP A 63 2.06 -9.81 -9.47
N LYS A 64 1.85 -8.52 -9.19
CA LYS A 64 2.45 -7.87 -8.02
C LYS A 64 1.73 -6.61 -7.59
N ILE A 65 1.98 -6.26 -6.34
CA ILE A 65 1.70 -4.95 -5.77
C ILE A 65 3.00 -4.29 -5.33
N VAL A 66 3.15 -3.01 -5.69
CA VAL A 66 4.27 -2.16 -5.29
C VAL A 66 3.72 -1.04 -4.41
N PHE A 67 4.32 -0.85 -3.24
CA PHE A 67 4.01 0.26 -2.35
C PHE A 67 5.23 1.13 -2.14
N GLU A 68 5.03 2.44 -2.29
CA GLU A 68 6.04 3.46 -2.09
C GLU A 68 5.51 4.49 -1.09
N ALA A 69 6.35 4.99 -0.20
CA ALA A 69 5.97 6.13 0.65
C ALA A 69 7.11 7.09 0.96
N ASP A 70 6.76 8.37 1.00
CA ASP A 70 7.59 9.46 1.47
C ASP A 70 7.19 9.84 2.89
N LEU A 71 8.20 10.01 3.76
CA LEU A 71 8.03 10.32 5.16
C LEU A 71 8.44 11.77 5.43
N ALA A 72 7.56 12.51 6.12
CA ALA A 72 7.92 13.81 6.66
C ALA A 72 9.03 13.65 7.72
N PHE A 73 9.78 14.73 7.97
CA PHE A 73 10.94 14.73 8.87
C PHE A 73 10.66 14.09 10.23
N PHE A 74 9.50 14.37 10.83
CA PHE A 74 9.10 13.83 12.13
C PHE A 74 8.74 12.33 12.11
N ALA A 75 8.39 11.78 10.95
CA ALA A 75 8.04 10.36 10.79
C ALA A 75 9.26 9.49 10.45
N LYS A 76 10.38 10.08 10.01
CA LYS A 76 11.61 9.34 9.64
C LYS A 76 12.15 8.42 10.75
N PRO A 77 12.16 8.78 12.05
CA PRO A 77 12.61 7.88 13.12
C PRO A 77 11.75 6.61 13.26
N LEU A 78 10.48 6.67 12.84
CA LEU A 78 9.53 5.56 12.89
C LEU A 78 9.50 4.75 11.59
N LYS A 79 10.38 5.06 10.62
CA LYS A 79 10.40 4.43 9.28
C LYS A 79 10.32 2.91 9.37
N SER A 80 11.17 2.27 10.17
CA SER A 80 11.22 0.80 10.25
C SER A 80 9.90 0.21 10.76
N MET A 81 9.28 0.83 11.75
CA MET A 81 7.99 0.40 12.29
C MET A 81 6.86 0.56 11.25
N ILE A 82 6.83 1.70 10.54
CA ILE A 82 5.85 1.97 9.48
C ILE A 82 6.03 0.97 8.34
N GLN A 83 7.27 0.74 7.89
CA GLN A 83 7.62 -0.20 6.84
C GLN A 83 7.19 -1.63 7.20
N SER A 84 7.49 -2.09 8.42
CA SER A 84 7.05 -3.41 8.89
C SER A 84 5.53 -3.54 8.92
N GLY A 85 4.80 -2.55 9.44
CA GLY A 85 3.34 -2.60 9.44
C GLY A 85 2.72 -2.65 8.05
N ILE A 86 3.30 -1.94 7.08
CA ILE A 86 2.87 -2.03 5.67
C ILE A 86 3.20 -3.40 5.09
N GLN A 87 4.41 -3.91 5.35
CA GLN A 87 4.84 -5.21 4.85
C GLN A 87 3.96 -6.34 5.39
N ASP A 88 3.66 -6.35 6.69
CA ASP A 88 2.76 -7.32 7.32
C ASP A 88 1.34 -7.24 6.71
N GLY A 89 0.86 -6.03 6.43
CA GLY A 89 -0.40 -5.83 5.72
C GLY A 89 -0.37 -6.44 4.32
N LEU A 90 0.64 -6.10 3.51
CA LEU A 90 0.78 -6.66 2.17
C LEU A 90 0.94 -8.18 2.19
N ASP A 91 1.71 -8.73 3.12
CA ASP A 91 1.87 -10.17 3.29
C ASP A 91 0.55 -10.86 3.67
N ARG A 92 -0.31 -10.20 4.47
CA ARG A 92 -1.60 -10.75 4.86
C ARG A 92 -2.61 -10.81 3.71
N TYR A 93 -2.60 -9.83 2.82
CA TYR A 93 -3.58 -9.72 1.73
C TYR A 93 -3.08 -10.28 0.38
N PHE A 94 -1.75 -10.36 0.20
CA PHE A 94 -1.10 -10.76 -1.05
C PHE A 94 -0.10 -11.92 -0.91
N GLY A 95 0.07 -12.47 0.30
CA GLY A 95 0.89 -13.66 0.56
C GLY A 95 0.15 -14.99 0.37
#